data_AF-A0A1A9AIT3-F1
#
_entry.id   AF-A0A1A9AIT3-F1
#
_cell.length_a   1.000
_cell.length_b   1.000
_cell.length_c   1.000
_cell.angle_alpha   90.00
_cell.angle_beta   90.00
_cell.angle_gamma   90.00
#
_symmetry.space_group_name_H-M   'P 1'
#
loop_
_entity.id
_entity.type
_entity.pdbx_description
1 polymer ?
#
loop_
_entity_poly.entity_id
_entity_poly.type
_entity_poly.pdbx_seq_one_letter_code
_entity_poly.pdbx_strand_id
1 'polypeptide(L)'
;MTTTFNIENLPSKARYKNLEDRIKYENMEEYINNDQKEEAYAWINTFQTYMNQHLYEYLSDNSAYDTSKRCRDLVHILNIIKKNINELVDSASYEVINSNIDNFINILMFNRYDNCSIISPSEYSNMDSVKEIDDICEDITYAKYNSCEINNSIYCEKIKKHLEKQNSKINAVYSTSNEELIKIIKYYDFTSYENFEKIFQLITCSPCTNTESSYSPKNISISAGISLFGLTFIGLFFYRNSPLGTWFSSKILKGKTMGNNLIHEITEKVSDNTSESLYMDPPNIGYQVSYGTTEDF
;
A
#
# COMPACT_ATOMS: atom_id res chain seq x y z
N MET A 1 34.91 0.89 15.24
CA MET A 1 34.89 1.02 13.76
C MET A 1 33.83 2.06 13.46
N THR A 2 34.14 3.10 12.69
CA THR A 2 33.23 4.25 12.54
C THR A 2 32.25 4.01 11.38
N THR A 3 30.96 4.29 11.58
CA THR A 3 29.92 4.11 10.56
C THR A 3 29.45 5.44 9.97
N THR A 4 28.78 5.39 8.82
CA THR A 4 28.15 6.56 8.16
C THR A 4 26.63 6.58 8.33
N PHE A 5 26.08 5.72 9.19
CA PHE A 5 24.65 5.60 9.47
C PHE A 5 24.10 6.95 9.95
N ASN A 6 23.04 7.47 9.33
CA ASN A 6 22.48 8.78 9.65
C ASN A 6 20.95 8.73 9.78
N ILE A 7 20.30 9.88 9.98
CA ILE A 7 18.85 9.98 10.18
C ILE A 7 18.07 9.40 8.99
N GLU A 8 18.56 9.57 7.74
CA GLU A 8 17.92 9.01 6.54
C GLU A 8 18.11 7.49 6.40
N ASN A 9 18.93 6.86 7.27
CA ASN A 9 19.06 5.42 7.37
C ASN A 9 18.15 4.81 8.44
N LEU A 10 17.45 5.62 9.24
CA LEU A 10 16.41 5.12 10.14
C LEU A 10 15.30 4.43 9.34
N PRO A 11 14.76 3.28 9.79
CA PRO A 11 13.81 2.50 9.00
C PRO A 11 12.56 3.27 8.59
N SER A 12 12.01 4.11 9.47
CA SER A 12 10.81 4.91 9.18
C SER A 12 10.98 5.77 7.93
N LYS A 13 12.18 6.33 7.72
CA LYS A 13 12.54 7.13 6.55
C LYS A 13 12.94 6.29 5.36
N ALA A 14 13.93 5.41 5.55
CA ALA A 14 14.56 4.68 4.46
C ALA A 14 13.57 3.79 3.70
N ARG A 15 12.64 3.17 4.44
CA ARG A 15 11.67 2.23 3.89
C ARG A 15 10.42 2.91 3.36
N TYR A 16 9.98 4.00 3.98
CA TYR A 16 8.88 4.83 3.47
C TYR A 16 9.25 5.50 2.14
N LYS A 17 10.46 6.08 2.04
CA LYS A 17 10.99 6.57 0.77
C LYS A 17 11.06 5.47 -0.30
N ASN A 18 11.52 4.28 0.06
CA ASN A 18 11.58 3.16 -0.89
C ASN A 18 10.18 2.71 -1.36
N LEU A 19 9.15 2.88 -0.54
CA LEU A 19 7.76 2.66 -0.93
C LEU A 19 7.28 3.74 -1.90
N GLU A 20 7.50 5.03 -1.60
CA GLU A 20 7.19 6.17 -2.49
C GLU A 20 7.84 6.00 -3.88
N ASP A 21 9.14 5.69 -3.91
CA ASP A 21 9.94 5.44 -5.13
C ASP A 21 9.38 4.30 -5.99
N ARG A 22 8.82 3.25 -5.34
CA ARG A 22 8.29 2.05 -6.01
C ARG A 22 6.90 2.28 -6.59
N ILE A 23 6.00 2.90 -5.82
CA ILE A 23 4.64 3.17 -6.27
C ILE A 23 4.55 4.39 -7.18
N LYS A 24 5.64 5.13 -7.38
CA LYS A 24 5.66 6.41 -8.12
C LYS A 24 4.73 7.43 -7.49
N TYR A 25 4.89 7.64 -6.19
CA TYR A 25 4.05 8.58 -5.43
C TYR A 25 4.19 10.02 -5.95
N GLU A 26 5.44 10.49 -6.19
CA GLU A 26 5.70 11.83 -6.73
C GLU A 26 4.97 12.09 -8.06
N ASN A 27 4.94 11.10 -8.97
CA ASN A 27 4.16 11.18 -10.21
C ASN A 27 2.66 11.35 -9.94
N MET A 28 2.10 10.60 -8.99
CA MET A 28 0.67 10.68 -8.68
C MET A 28 0.30 12.02 -8.05
N GLU A 29 1.16 12.55 -7.19
CA GLU A 29 1.01 13.90 -6.61
C GLU A 29 1.10 14.98 -7.69
N GLU A 30 2.05 14.88 -8.63
CA GLU A 30 2.14 15.75 -9.80
C GLU A 30 0.85 15.69 -10.64
N TYR A 31 0.35 14.50 -10.97
CA TYR A 31 -0.84 14.35 -11.81
C TYR A 31 -2.11 14.91 -11.16
N ILE A 32 -2.26 14.73 -9.84
CA ILE A 32 -3.36 15.33 -9.06
C ILE A 32 -3.26 16.85 -9.07
N ASN A 33 -2.07 17.41 -8.81
CA ASN A 33 -1.87 18.85 -8.68
C ASN A 33 -2.00 19.61 -10.01
N ASN A 34 -1.76 18.93 -11.14
CA ASN A 34 -1.83 19.50 -12.49
C ASN A 34 -3.16 19.21 -13.24
N ASP A 35 -4.16 18.59 -12.58
CA ASP A 35 -5.42 18.11 -13.19
C ASP A 35 -5.23 17.09 -14.36
N GLN A 36 -4.13 16.34 -14.33
CA GLN A 36 -3.73 15.34 -15.33
C GLN A 36 -4.46 14.00 -15.10
N LYS A 37 -5.77 14.00 -15.39
CA LYS A 37 -6.69 12.87 -15.11
C LYS A 37 -6.29 11.60 -15.85
N GLU A 38 -5.90 11.68 -17.12
CA GLU A 38 -5.54 10.52 -17.93
C GLU A 38 -4.29 9.82 -17.39
N GLU A 39 -3.31 10.59 -16.93
CA GLU A 39 -2.07 10.11 -16.32
C GLU A 39 -2.30 9.54 -14.92
N ALA A 40 -3.16 10.16 -14.11
CA ALA A 40 -3.63 9.60 -12.84
C ALA A 40 -4.39 8.27 -13.03
N TYR A 41 -5.19 8.16 -14.10
CA TYR A 41 -5.85 6.91 -14.48
C TYR A 41 -4.87 5.85 -15.02
N ALA A 42 -3.85 6.23 -15.78
CA ALA A 42 -2.78 5.32 -16.16
C ALA A 42 -2.03 4.81 -14.92
N TRP A 43 -1.76 5.69 -13.94
CA TRP A 43 -1.12 5.36 -12.68
C TRP A 43 -1.92 4.33 -11.88
N ILE A 44 -3.22 4.51 -11.64
CA ILE A 44 -3.98 3.55 -10.82
C ILE A 44 -4.12 2.17 -11.49
N ASN A 45 -4.06 2.11 -12.82
CA ASN A 45 -4.03 0.86 -13.59
C ASN A 45 -2.69 0.12 -13.44
N THR A 46 -1.56 0.83 -13.37
CA THR A 46 -0.23 0.22 -13.11
C THR A 46 0.05 -0.03 -11.62
N PHE A 47 -0.62 0.73 -10.74
CA PHE A 47 -0.44 0.69 -9.29
C PHE A 47 -0.59 -0.72 -8.70
N GLN A 48 -1.60 -1.49 -9.15
CA GLN A 48 -1.76 -2.88 -8.70
C GLN A 48 -0.52 -3.76 -8.97
N THR A 49 0.22 -3.50 -10.05
CA THR A 49 1.46 -4.22 -10.36
C THR A 49 2.59 -3.80 -9.42
N TYR A 50 2.81 -2.49 -9.23
CA TYR A 50 3.81 -1.98 -8.28
C TYR A 50 3.54 -2.51 -6.87
N MET A 51 2.27 -2.59 -6.48
CA MET A 51 1.89 -3.04 -5.16
C MET A 51 2.06 -4.53 -4.92
N ASN A 52 1.65 -5.37 -5.89
CA ASN A 52 1.87 -6.80 -5.78
C ASN A 52 3.37 -7.14 -5.72
N GLN A 53 4.22 -6.38 -6.43
CA GLN A 53 5.67 -6.53 -6.32
C GLN A 53 6.19 -6.10 -4.95
N HIS A 54 5.81 -4.91 -4.46
CA HIS A 54 6.22 -4.42 -3.14
C HIS A 54 5.85 -5.44 -2.04
N LEU A 55 4.59 -5.89 -2.01
CA LEU A 55 4.12 -6.85 -1.03
C LEU A 55 4.83 -8.20 -1.15
N TYR A 56 5.08 -8.70 -2.36
CA TYR A 56 5.84 -9.94 -2.56
C TYR A 56 7.24 -9.89 -1.92
N GLU A 57 7.96 -8.78 -2.09
CA GLU A 57 9.30 -8.60 -1.52
C GLU A 57 9.25 -8.61 0.02
N TYR A 58 8.33 -7.87 0.65
CA TYR A 58 8.20 -7.81 2.13
C TYR A 58 7.46 -9.01 2.76
N LEU A 59 6.75 -9.82 1.97
CA LEU A 59 6.21 -11.12 2.38
C LEU A 59 7.27 -12.23 2.42
N SER A 60 8.38 -12.05 1.70
CA SER A 60 9.49 -13.01 1.69
C SER A 60 10.40 -12.88 2.92
N ASP A 61 10.31 -11.76 3.65
CA ASP A 61 11.06 -11.50 4.87
C ASP A 61 10.29 -12.00 6.11
N ASN A 62 10.92 -12.83 6.94
CA ASN A 62 10.24 -13.65 7.94
C ASN A 62 9.87 -12.90 9.24
N SER A 63 9.96 -11.57 9.29
CA SER A 63 9.63 -10.79 10.48
C SER A 63 8.22 -10.17 10.39
N ALA A 64 7.25 -10.82 11.04
CA ALA A 64 5.83 -10.42 11.03
C ALA A 64 5.56 -8.97 11.48
N TYR A 65 6.47 -8.42 12.27
CA TYR A 65 6.50 -7.01 12.68
C TYR A 65 6.71 -6.07 11.49
N ASP A 66 7.69 -6.35 10.63
CA ASP A 66 8.05 -5.50 9.49
C ASP A 66 6.97 -5.55 8.42
N THR A 67 6.50 -6.75 8.05
CA THR A 67 5.39 -6.95 7.10
C THR A 67 4.15 -6.11 7.48
N SER A 68 3.84 -6.04 8.77
CA SER A 68 2.68 -5.27 9.27
C SER A 68 2.90 -3.76 9.20
N LYS A 69 4.10 -3.28 9.55
CA LYS A 69 4.46 -1.85 9.44
C LYS A 69 4.48 -1.38 7.99
N ARG A 70 5.08 -2.17 7.08
CA ARG A 70 5.09 -1.85 5.64
C ARG A 70 3.69 -1.77 5.04
N CYS A 71 2.75 -2.60 5.50
CA CYS A 71 1.36 -2.44 5.08
C CYS A 71 0.70 -1.17 5.63
N ARG A 72 0.96 -0.78 6.89
CA ARG A 72 0.43 0.49 7.44
C ARG A 72 0.95 1.72 6.69
N ASP A 73 2.23 1.74 6.33
CA ASP A 73 2.81 2.82 5.52
C ASP A 73 2.12 2.94 4.16
N LEU A 74 1.88 1.82 3.50
CA LEU A 74 1.12 1.73 2.26
C LEU A 74 -0.32 2.25 2.40
N VAL A 75 -1.06 1.76 3.39
CA VAL A 75 -2.44 2.20 3.65
C VAL A 75 -2.46 3.70 3.98
N HIS A 76 -1.44 4.21 4.66
CA HIS A 76 -1.31 5.64 4.93
C HIS A 76 -1.09 6.46 3.64
N ILE A 77 -0.12 6.11 2.78
CA ILE A 77 0.10 6.83 1.50
C ILE A 77 -1.17 6.81 0.64
N LEU A 78 -1.82 5.65 0.54
CA LEU A 78 -3.07 5.51 -0.20
C LEU A 78 -4.16 6.47 0.30
N ASN A 79 -4.26 6.66 1.61
CA ASN A 79 -5.20 7.60 2.19
C ASN A 79 -4.76 9.07 2.04
N ILE A 80 -3.46 9.39 1.97
CA ILE A 80 -2.99 10.72 1.53
C ILE A 80 -3.48 11.00 0.11
N ILE A 81 -3.30 10.06 -0.83
CA ILE A 81 -3.77 10.23 -2.22
C ILE A 81 -5.27 10.53 -2.26
N LYS A 82 -6.09 9.77 -1.51
CA LYS A 82 -7.53 10.03 -1.38
C LYS A 82 -7.84 11.39 -0.76
N LYS A 83 -7.10 11.81 0.27
CA LYS A 83 -7.25 13.12 0.92
C LYS A 83 -6.98 14.25 -0.08
N ASN A 84 -5.85 14.19 -0.78
CA ASN A 84 -5.47 15.19 -1.79
C ASN A 84 -6.51 15.27 -2.92
N ILE A 85 -7.03 14.12 -3.40
CA ILE A 85 -8.15 14.07 -4.36
C ILE A 85 -9.40 14.75 -3.82
N ASN A 86 -9.78 14.48 -2.56
CA ASN A 86 -10.99 15.04 -1.95
C ASN A 86 -10.89 16.55 -1.67
N GLU A 87 -9.68 17.11 -1.60
CA GLU A 87 -9.42 18.55 -1.49
C GLU A 87 -9.51 19.28 -2.84
N LEU A 88 -9.59 18.56 -3.98
CA LEU A 88 -9.82 19.15 -5.30
C LEU A 88 -11.26 19.66 -5.49
N VAL A 89 -11.39 20.72 -6.29
CA VAL A 89 -12.70 21.27 -6.71
C VAL A 89 -13.50 20.27 -7.55
N ASP A 90 -12.83 19.47 -8.39
CA ASP A 90 -13.43 18.44 -9.26
C ASP A 90 -13.07 17.02 -8.78
N SER A 91 -13.15 16.78 -7.47
CA SER A 91 -12.85 15.48 -6.84
C SER A 91 -13.72 14.33 -7.39
N ALA A 92 -14.93 14.63 -7.88
CA ALA A 92 -15.81 13.66 -8.54
C ALA A 92 -15.16 13.03 -9.80
N SER A 93 -14.37 13.80 -10.55
CA SER A 93 -13.66 13.31 -11.74
C SER A 93 -12.56 12.29 -11.46
N TYR A 94 -12.28 12.00 -10.17
CA TYR A 94 -11.30 11.02 -9.68
C TYR A 94 -11.96 9.84 -8.92
N GLU A 95 -13.29 9.72 -8.93
CA GLU A 95 -14.05 8.68 -8.19
C GLU A 95 -13.54 7.25 -8.46
N VAL A 96 -13.18 6.95 -9.71
CA VAL A 96 -12.64 5.64 -10.11
C VAL A 96 -11.29 5.35 -9.44
N ILE A 97 -10.46 6.37 -9.16
CA ILE A 97 -9.20 6.20 -8.43
C ILE A 97 -9.47 5.87 -6.96
N ASN A 98 -10.31 6.68 -6.30
CA ASN A 98 -10.73 6.44 -4.91
C ASN A 98 -11.32 5.03 -4.74
N SER A 99 -12.19 4.61 -5.66
CA SER A 99 -12.83 3.29 -5.66
C SER A 99 -11.84 2.13 -5.83
N ASN A 100 -10.82 2.30 -6.68
CA ASN A 100 -9.76 1.30 -6.86
C ASN A 100 -8.85 1.19 -5.63
N ILE A 101 -8.53 2.32 -4.99
CA ILE A 101 -7.78 2.35 -3.73
C ILE A 101 -8.56 1.63 -2.62
N ASP A 102 -9.86 1.92 -2.46
CA ASP A 102 -10.71 1.27 -1.45
C ASP A 102 -10.84 -0.24 -1.71
N ASN A 103 -11.03 -0.67 -2.96
CA ASN A 103 -11.03 -2.08 -3.32
C ASN A 103 -9.70 -2.76 -2.97
N PHE A 104 -8.57 -2.10 -3.25
CA PHE A 104 -7.24 -2.63 -2.94
C PHE A 104 -7.00 -2.75 -1.43
N ILE A 105 -7.31 -1.72 -0.63
CA ILE A 105 -7.19 -1.76 0.84
C ILE A 105 -8.06 -2.89 1.42
N ASN A 106 -9.29 -3.07 0.92
CA ASN A 106 -10.15 -4.17 1.33
C ASN A 106 -9.52 -5.54 1.00
N ILE A 107 -8.94 -5.71 -0.19
CA ILE A 107 -8.24 -6.96 -0.57
C ILE A 107 -7.05 -7.24 0.36
N LEU A 108 -6.29 -6.22 0.80
CA LEU A 108 -5.22 -6.42 1.79
C LEU A 108 -5.78 -6.94 3.11
N MET A 109 -6.83 -6.29 3.63
CA MET A 109 -7.48 -6.69 4.89
C MET A 109 -7.93 -8.16 4.87
N PHE A 110 -8.50 -8.65 3.76
CA PHE A 110 -8.94 -10.05 3.67
C PHE A 110 -7.80 -11.10 3.61
N ASN A 111 -6.58 -10.71 3.25
CA ASN A 111 -5.47 -11.66 3.01
C ASN A 111 -4.58 -11.92 4.25
N ARG A 112 -5.17 -11.89 5.46
CA ARG A 112 -4.50 -12.07 6.77
C ARG A 112 -3.53 -10.97 7.16
N TYR A 113 -3.76 -9.75 6.70
CA TYR A 113 -3.03 -8.59 7.18
C TYR A 113 -3.89 -7.74 8.12
N ASP A 114 -4.47 -8.38 9.13
CA ASP A 114 -5.37 -7.75 10.10
C ASP A 114 -4.69 -6.55 10.82
N ASN A 115 -3.36 -6.53 10.85
CA ASN A 115 -2.51 -5.47 11.40
C ASN A 115 -2.17 -4.32 10.42
N CYS A 116 -2.66 -4.34 9.16
CA CYS A 116 -2.60 -3.21 8.22
C CYS A 116 -3.44 -2.03 8.70
N SER A 117 -4.53 -2.30 9.42
CA SER A 117 -5.46 -1.29 9.93
C SER A 117 -5.57 -1.42 11.44
N ILE A 118 -4.50 -1.02 12.15
CA ILE A 118 -4.54 -0.85 13.61
C ILE A 118 -5.61 0.19 14.01
N ILE A 119 -5.99 1.07 13.08
CA ILE A 119 -6.98 2.13 13.24
C ILE A 119 -8.00 2.06 12.10
N SER A 120 -9.26 2.36 12.43
CA SER A 120 -10.38 2.33 11.50
C SER A 120 -10.24 3.43 10.42
N PRO A 121 -10.58 3.17 9.15
CA PRO A 121 -10.62 4.19 8.09
C PRO A 121 -11.60 5.36 8.34
N SER A 122 -12.36 5.35 9.44
CA SER A 122 -13.37 6.35 9.77
C SER A 122 -12.84 7.67 10.34
N GLU A 123 -11.55 7.76 10.71
CA GLU A 123 -10.98 8.96 11.35
C GLU A 123 -9.71 9.48 10.63
N TYR A 124 -9.90 9.99 9.41
CA TYR A 124 -8.85 10.70 8.66
C TYR A 124 -8.24 11.91 9.43
N SER A 125 -8.91 12.41 10.47
CA SER A 125 -8.45 13.55 11.29
C SER A 125 -7.14 13.31 12.04
N ASN A 126 -6.85 12.05 12.42
CA ASN A 126 -5.69 11.72 13.25
C ASN A 126 -4.54 11.06 12.46
N MET A 127 -4.72 10.87 11.15
CA MET A 127 -3.83 10.11 10.25
C MET A 127 -2.35 10.48 10.36
N ASP A 128 -2.03 11.77 10.44
CA ASP A 128 -0.66 12.28 10.53
C ASP A 128 -0.03 11.94 11.90
N SER A 129 -0.82 12.06 12.98
CA SER A 129 -0.38 11.70 14.34
C SER A 129 -0.19 10.19 14.47
N VAL A 130 -1.07 9.40 13.85
CA VAL A 130 -1.00 7.95 13.78
C VAL A 130 0.29 7.49 13.10
N LYS A 131 0.59 8.01 11.90
CA LYS A 131 1.85 7.70 11.21
C LYS A 131 3.05 8.13 12.04
N GLU A 132 3.04 9.33 12.60
CA GLU A 132 4.18 9.83 13.37
C GLU A 132 4.50 8.94 14.59
N ILE A 133 3.49 8.49 15.34
CA ILE A 133 3.72 7.57 16.47
C ILE A 133 4.17 6.17 15.99
N ASP A 134 3.63 5.67 14.88
CA ASP A 134 4.02 4.40 14.28
C ASP A 134 5.48 4.42 13.78
N ASP A 135 5.90 5.50 13.12
CA ASP A 135 7.27 5.76 12.66
C ASP A 135 8.27 5.87 13.83
N ILE A 136 7.91 6.61 14.87
CA ILE A 136 8.72 6.74 16.09
C ILE A 136 8.94 5.38 16.75
N CYS A 137 7.89 4.56 16.83
CA CYS A 137 7.99 3.24 17.43
C CYS A 137 8.87 2.29 16.58
N GLU A 138 8.90 2.43 15.25
CA GLU A 138 9.83 1.69 14.38
C GLU A 138 11.29 2.10 14.65
N ASP A 139 11.58 3.40 14.66
CA ASP A 139 12.94 3.91 14.85
C ASP A 139 13.51 3.60 16.24
N ILE A 140 12.68 3.69 17.27
CA ILE A 140 13.10 3.36 18.65
C ILE A 140 13.27 1.84 18.81
N THR A 141 12.44 1.04 18.15
CA THR A 141 12.65 -0.42 18.08
C THR A 141 13.96 -0.75 17.36
N TYR A 142 14.27 -0.07 16.27
CA TYR A 142 15.55 -0.23 15.58
C TYR A 142 16.73 0.18 16.47
N ALA A 143 16.66 1.33 17.14
CA ALA A 143 17.71 1.85 18.01
C ALA A 143 18.00 0.94 19.20
N LYS A 144 16.98 0.25 19.75
CA LYS A 144 17.12 -0.78 20.79
C LYS A 144 18.04 -1.92 20.37
N TYR A 145 17.94 -2.39 19.12
CA TYR A 145 18.71 -3.53 18.61
C TYR A 145 20.02 -3.12 17.91
N ASN A 146 20.12 -1.89 17.41
CA ASN A 146 21.27 -1.39 16.63
C ASN A 146 22.00 -0.22 17.30
N SER A 147 21.87 -0.08 18.63
CA SER A 147 22.48 1.01 19.42
C SER A 147 23.97 1.19 19.17
N CYS A 148 24.74 0.10 18.97
CA CYS A 148 26.16 0.18 18.66
C CYS A 148 26.48 0.67 17.25
N GLU A 149 25.62 0.47 16.25
CA GLU A 149 25.80 1.09 14.93
C GLU A 149 25.61 2.61 15.03
N ILE A 150 24.57 3.04 15.74
CA ILE A 150 24.25 4.45 16.00
C ILE A 150 25.39 5.11 16.78
N ASN A 151 25.82 4.51 17.91
CA ASN A 151 26.88 5.04 18.77
C ASN A 151 28.25 5.16 18.07
N ASN A 152 28.53 4.28 17.10
CA ASN A 152 29.75 4.31 16.30
C ASN A 152 29.67 5.24 15.08
N SER A 153 28.53 5.91 14.85
CA SER A 153 28.36 6.78 13.69
C SER A 153 28.98 8.17 13.88
N ILE A 154 29.58 8.71 12.81
CA ILE A 154 29.96 10.13 12.73
C ILE A 154 28.76 11.10 12.89
N TYR A 155 27.53 10.58 12.76
CA TYR A 155 26.29 11.34 12.88
C TYR A 155 25.53 11.05 14.19
N CYS A 156 26.11 10.31 15.14
CA CYS A 156 25.40 9.89 16.35
C CYS A 156 24.70 11.05 17.07
N GLU A 157 25.37 12.18 17.32
CA GLU A 157 24.77 13.33 18.00
C GLU A 157 23.52 13.89 17.27
N LYS A 158 23.51 13.83 15.93
CA LYS A 158 22.33 14.23 15.14
C LYS A 158 21.19 13.22 15.30
N ILE A 159 21.49 11.92 15.31
CA ILE A 159 20.51 10.84 15.52
C ILE A 159 19.94 10.92 16.94
N LYS A 160 20.81 11.08 17.94
CA LYS A 160 20.42 11.22 19.34
C LYS A 160 19.46 12.39 19.54
N LYS A 161 19.78 13.58 19.03
CA LYS A 161 18.89 14.75 19.06
C LYS A 161 17.56 14.51 18.32
N HIS A 162 17.57 13.70 17.25
CA HIS A 162 16.34 13.30 16.57
C HIS A 162 15.47 12.39 17.48
N LEU A 163 16.07 11.37 18.09
CA LEU A 163 15.41 10.47 19.03
C LEU A 163 14.92 11.18 20.31
N GLU A 164 15.62 12.21 20.81
CA GLU A 164 15.15 13.07 21.91
C GLU A 164 13.83 13.77 21.55
N LYS A 165 13.72 14.30 20.32
CA LYS A 165 12.50 14.92 19.80
C LYS A 165 11.38 13.89 19.67
N GLN A 166 11.67 12.68 19.17
CA GLN A 166 10.70 11.59 19.08
C GLN A 166 10.20 11.17 20.48
N ASN A 167 11.10 10.94 21.44
CA ASN A 167 10.78 10.56 22.82
C ASN A 167 9.88 11.59 23.52
N SER A 168 10.11 12.88 23.27
CA SER A 168 9.27 13.98 23.79
C SER A 168 7.80 13.87 23.33
N LYS A 169 7.56 13.35 22.12
CA LYS A 169 6.20 13.13 21.58
C LYS A 169 5.52 11.92 22.24
N ILE A 170 6.27 10.83 22.44
CA ILE A 170 5.78 9.65 23.17
C ILE A 170 5.40 10.04 24.61
N ASN A 171 6.22 10.85 25.30
CA ASN A 171 5.88 11.37 26.62
C ASN A 171 4.56 12.17 26.61
N ALA A 172 4.33 13.00 25.59
CA ALA A 172 3.08 13.75 25.44
C ALA A 172 1.87 12.81 25.21
N VAL A 173 2.01 11.73 24.45
CA VAL A 173 0.96 10.72 24.24
C VAL A 173 0.57 10.03 25.56
N TYR A 174 1.55 9.61 26.37
CA TYR A 174 1.26 9.03 27.68
C TYR A 174 0.69 10.07 28.66
N SER A 175 1.22 11.30 28.66
CA SER A 175 0.75 12.39 29.55
C SER A 175 -0.69 12.82 29.24
N THR A 176 -1.11 12.78 27.98
CA THR A 176 -2.49 13.10 27.54
C THR A 176 -3.43 11.90 27.61
N SER A 177 -2.92 10.70 27.91
CA SER A 177 -3.69 9.45 27.91
C SER A 177 -4.44 9.18 26.60
N ASN A 178 -3.85 9.54 25.45
CA ASN A 178 -4.49 9.32 24.15
C ASN A 178 -4.55 7.80 23.84
N GLU A 179 -5.71 7.19 24.07
CA GLU A 179 -5.89 5.74 23.96
C GLU A 179 -5.63 5.17 22.57
N GLU A 180 -5.92 5.93 21.51
CA GLU A 180 -5.69 5.54 20.12
C GLU A 180 -4.19 5.39 19.85
N LEU A 181 -3.42 6.44 20.16
CA LEU A 181 -1.97 6.43 19.97
C LEU A 181 -1.26 5.44 20.92
N ILE A 182 -1.80 5.23 22.13
CA ILE A 182 -1.32 4.20 23.06
C ILE A 182 -1.54 2.78 22.52
N LYS A 183 -2.58 2.52 21.72
CA LYS A 183 -2.77 1.20 21.05
C LYS A 183 -1.67 0.95 20.01
N ILE A 184 -1.29 1.97 19.23
CA ILE A 184 -0.14 1.88 18.30
C ILE A 184 1.13 1.54 19.10
N ILE A 185 1.43 2.29 20.16
CA ILE A 185 2.64 2.07 20.97
C ILE A 185 2.72 0.62 21.51
N LYS A 186 1.59 0.08 22.00
CA LYS A 186 1.50 -1.31 22.50
C LYS A 186 1.72 -2.38 21.43
N TYR A 187 1.49 -2.08 20.14
CA TYR A 187 1.79 -3.01 19.04
C TYR A 187 3.29 -3.32 18.92
N TYR A 188 4.15 -2.47 19.48
CA TYR A 188 5.62 -2.58 19.46
C TYR A 188 6.18 -3.19 20.76
N ASP A 189 5.33 -3.88 21.53
CA ASP A 189 5.63 -4.43 22.87
C ASP A 189 6.08 -3.37 23.92
N PHE A 190 5.81 -2.08 23.66
CA PHE A 190 6.03 -1.01 24.64
C PHE A 190 4.83 -0.89 25.57
N THR A 191 5.02 -1.20 26.85
CA THR A 191 3.97 -1.22 27.88
C THR A 191 3.92 0.05 28.71
N SER A 192 5.02 0.81 28.79
CA SER A 192 5.11 2.11 29.47
C SER A 192 6.13 3.04 28.81
N TYR A 193 6.03 4.34 29.14
CA TYR A 193 7.02 5.35 28.74
C TYR A 193 8.46 4.99 29.21
N GLU A 194 8.61 4.31 30.34
CA GLU A 194 9.91 3.84 30.87
C GLU A 194 10.65 2.89 29.90
N ASN A 195 9.92 2.18 29.01
CA ASN A 195 10.55 1.36 27.97
C ASN A 195 11.39 2.22 27.00
N PHE A 196 10.91 3.43 26.69
CA PHE A 196 11.57 4.36 25.77
C PHE A 196 12.80 5.00 26.40
N GLU A 197 12.71 5.42 27.67
CA GLU A 197 13.84 6.00 28.41
C GLU A 197 15.02 5.01 28.52
N LYS A 198 14.73 3.72 28.77
CA LYS A 198 15.74 2.65 28.80
C LYS A 198 16.45 2.46 27.48
N ILE A 199 15.75 2.61 26.35
CA ILE A 199 16.35 2.52 25.01
C ILE A 199 17.18 3.77 24.72
N PHE A 200 16.68 4.95 25.09
CA PHE A 200 17.40 6.21 24.89
C PHE A 200 18.74 6.23 25.65
N GLN A 201 18.80 5.66 26.86
CA GLN A 201 20.04 5.49 27.64
C GLN A 201 21.11 4.64 26.94
N LEU A 202 20.75 3.81 25.95
CA LEU A 202 21.73 3.06 25.14
C LEU A 202 22.46 3.95 24.13
N ILE A 203 21.94 5.13 23.80
CA ILE A 203 22.50 6.05 22.79
C ILE A 203 23.44 7.07 23.46
N THR A 204 24.66 6.59 23.73
CA THR A 204 25.71 7.34 24.44
C THR A 204 26.62 8.15 23.52
N CYS A 205 26.59 7.90 22.21
CA CYS A 205 27.53 8.44 21.22
C CYS A 205 29.01 8.26 21.57
N SER A 206 29.29 7.22 22.37
CA SER A 206 30.63 6.75 22.70
C SER A 206 30.89 5.45 21.94
N PRO A 207 32.09 5.22 21.38
CA PRO A 207 32.37 4.02 20.61
C PRO A 207 32.09 2.75 21.42
N CYS A 208 31.34 1.81 20.86
CA CYS A 208 31.13 0.53 21.54
C CYS A 208 32.46 -0.22 21.62
N THR A 209 32.93 -0.48 22.83
CA THR A 209 33.94 -1.51 23.07
C THR A 209 33.33 -2.86 22.71
N ASN A 210 34.04 -3.66 21.91
CA ASN A 210 33.63 -5.02 21.55
C ASN A 210 33.79 -5.99 22.74
N THR A 211 33.10 -5.72 23.85
CA THR A 211 32.65 -6.76 24.77
C THR A 211 31.40 -7.36 24.15
N GLU A 212 31.46 -8.64 23.80
CA GLU A 212 30.38 -9.37 23.14
C GLU A 212 29.05 -9.20 23.91
N SER A 213 28.17 -8.32 23.40
CA SER A 213 26.79 -8.28 23.85
C SER A 213 26.12 -9.56 23.33
N SER A 214 26.08 -10.59 24.18
CA SER A 214 25.41 -11.86 23.94
C SER A 214 23.89 -11.67 23.79
N TYR A 215 23.49 -11.12 22.66
CA TYR A 215 22.14 -11.17 22.12
C TYR A 215 22.19 -11.79 20.74
N SER A 216 22.37 -13.11 20.73
CA SER A 216 22.01 -13.92 19.58
C SER A 216 20.55 -13.62 19.21
N PRO A 217 20.21 -13.41 17.93
CA PRO A 217 18.83 -13.48 17.50
C PRO A 217 18.22 -14.78 18.03
N LYS A 218 17.04 -14.72 18.65
CA LYS A 218 16.33 -15.96 19.00
C LYS A 218 16.09 -16.71 17.70
N ASN A 219 16.87 -17.76 17.47
CA ASN A 219 16.56 -18.78 16.48
C ASN A 219 15.17 -19.31 16.83
N ILE A 220 14.16 -18.81 16.14
CA ILE A 220 12.81 -19.37 16.19
C ILE A 220 12.98 -20.80 15.73
N SER A 221 12.72 -21.74 16.63
CA SER A 221 12.99 -23.15 16.39
C SER A 221 12.26 -23.58 15.13
N ILE A 222 13.02 -23.92 14.09
CA ILE A 222 12.48 -24.44 12.84
C ILE A 222 11.96 -25.84 13.15
N SER A 223 10.72 -25.90 13.63
CA SER A 223 9.93 -27.11 13.62
C SER A 223 9.75 -27.49 12.16
N ALA A 224 10.55 -28.47 11.72
CA ALA A 224 10.51 -29.02 10.38
C ALA A 224 9.26 -29.90 10.16
N GLY A 225 8.08 -29.33 10.41
CA GLY A 225 6.83 -29.82 9.85
C GLY A 225 6.86 -29.56 8.36
N ILE A 226 7.09 -30.61 7.56
CA ILE A 226 6.96 -30.53 6.10
C ILE A 226 5.49 -30.20 5.80
N SER A 227 5.25 -28.91 5.56
CA SER A 227 3.94 -28.35 5.32
C SER A 227 3.43 -28.84 3.97
N LEU A 228 2.40 -29.71 3.99
CA LEU A 228 1.72 -30.25 2.80
C LEU A 228 1.16 -29.18 1.84
N PHE A 229 1.14 -27.90 2.28
CA PHE A 229 0.64 -26.76 1.52
C PHE A 229 1.60 -26.21 0.45
N GLY A 230 2.84 -26.69 0.39
CA GLY A 230 3.70 -26.44 -0.79
C GLY A 230 3.09 -26.95 -2.10
N LEU A 231 2.26 -28.01 -2.02
CA LEU A 231 1.58 -28.60 -3.17
C LEU A 231 0.30 -27.87 -3.57
N THR A 232 -0.34 -27.10 -2.68
CA THR A 232 -1.63 -26.43 -3.00
C THR A 232 -1.45 -25.21 -3.89
N PHE A 233 -0.37 -24.44 -3.72
CA PHE A 233 -0.06 -23.30 -4.58
C PHE A 233 0.46 -23.74 -5.96
N ILE A 234 1.27 -24.79 -6.01
CA ILE A 234 1.69 -25.45 -7.25
C ILE A 234 0.45 -25.97 -8.00
N GLY A 235 -0.52 -26.57 -7.29
CA GLY A 235 -1.80 -26.99 -7.84
C GLY A 235 -2.62 -25.85 -8.48
N LEU A 236 -2.69 -24.68 -7.84
CA LEU A 236 -3.38 -23.50 -8.39
C LEU A 236 -2.70 -22.95 -9.65
N PHE A 237 -1.36 -22.91 -9.68
CA PHE A 237 -0.61 -22.42 -10.84
C PHE A 237 -0.74 -23.38 -12.04
N PHE A 238 -0.62 -24.70 -11.82
CA PHE A 238 -0.86 -25.68 -12.88
C PHE A 238 -2.33 -25.75 -13.27
N TYR A 239 -3.29 -25.59 -12.35
CA TYR A 239 -4.71 -25.53 -12.68
C TYR A 239 -5.02 -24.37 -13.65
N ARG A 240 -4.51 -23.16 -13.37
CA ARG A 240 -4.73 -21.97 -14.21
C ARG A 240 -4.06 -22.06 -15.58
N ASN A 241 -2.95 -22.79 -15.70
CA ASN A 241 -2.13 -22.88 -16.91
C ASN A 241 -2.25 -24.25 -17.65
N SER A 242 -3.14 -25.14 -17.20
CA SER A 242 -3.38 -26.46 -17.80
C SER A 242 -4.67 -26.47 -18.64
N PRO A 243 -4.73 -27.25 -19.75
CA PRO A 243 -5.97 -27.45 -20.51
C PRO A 243 -7.16 -27.99 -19.70
N LEU A 244 -6.93 -28.56 -18.50
CA LEU A 244 -8.01 -28.96 -17.60
C LEU A 244 -8.70 -27.77 -16.89
N GLY A 245 -7.99 -26.68 -16.60
CA GLY A 245 -8.58 -25.50 -15.98
C GLY A 245 -9.44 -24.69 -16.94
N THR A 246 -9.00 -24.55 -18.19
CA THR A 246 -9.80 -23.95 -19.28
C THR A 246 -11.03 -24.80 -19.62
N TRP A 247 -10.97 -26.11 -19.45
CA TRP A 247 -12.14 -26.98 -19.57
C TRP A 247 -13.16 -26.75 -18.43
N PHE A 248 -12.69 -26.66 -17.18
CA PHE A 248 -13.56 -26.48 -16.02
C PHE A 248 -14.28 -25.11 -16.04
N SER A 249 -13.57 -24.04 -16.41
CA SER A 249 -14.20 -22.72 -16.62
C SER A 249 -15.23 -22.76 -17.76
N SER A 250 -14.91 -23.41 -18.89
CA SER A 250 -15.82 -23.49 -20.05
C SER A 250 -17.14 -24.23 -19.79
N LYS A 251 -17.19 -25.13 -18.80
CA LYS A 251 -18.40 -25.87 -18.43
C LYS A 251 -19.20 -25.20 -17.31
N ILE A 252 -18.55 -24.62 -16.30
CA ILE A 252 -19.26 -24.01 -15.16
C ILE A 252 -19.75 -22.60 -15.48
N LEU A 253 -19.02 -21.79 -16.26
CA LEU A 253 -19.49 -20.45 -16.64
C LEU A 253 -20.70 -20.47 -17.60
N LYS A 254 -20.92 -21.58 -18.32
CA LYS A 254 -22.13 -21.78 -19.14
C LYS A 254 -23.41 -21.96 -18.30
N GLY A 255 -23.32 -22.06 -16.97
CA GLY A 255 -24.45 -22.20 -16.06
C GLY A 255 -25.01 -20.89 -15.47
N LYS A 256 -24.40 -19.72 -15.72
CA LYS A 256 -24.88 -18.42 -15.18
C LYS A 256 -24.80 -17.29 -16.21
N THR A 257 -25.87 -17.12 -16.98
CA THR A 257 -26.12 -15.96 -17.83
C THR A 257 -26.49 -14.72 -17.02
N MET A 258 -25.50 -13.91 -16.61
CA MET A 258 -25.72 -12.52 -16.13
C MET A 258 -24.49 -11.59 -16.27
N GLY A 259 -23.44 -11.97 -17.01
CA GLY A 259 -22.18 -11.20 -17.08
C GLY A 259 -21.88 -10.52 -18.41
N ASN A 260 -22.36 -11.07 -19.55
CA ASN A 260 -21.79 -10.71 -20.85
C ASN A 260 -22.41 -9.45 -21.49
N ASN A 261 -23.61 -9.04 -21.08
CA ASN A 261 -24.28 -7.88 -21.70
C ASN A 261 -23.59 -6.55 -21.35
N LEU A 262 -23.06 -6.42 -20.12
CA LEU A 262 -22.46 -5.17 -19.65
C LEU A 262 -21.19 -4.80 -20.44
N ILE A 263 -20.34 -5.79 -20.76
CA ILE A 263 -19.08 -5.56 -21.49
C ILE A 263 -19.35 -5.23 -22.96
N HIS A 264 -20.39 -5.82 -23.58
CA HIS A 264 -20.78 -5.46 -24.95
C HIS A 264 -21.28 -4.01 -25.00
N GLU A 265 -22.18 -3.63 -24.10
CA GLU A 265 -22.77 -2.28 -24.07
C GLU A 265 -21.74 -1.18 -23.80
N ILE A 266 -20.73 -1.46 -22.97
CA ILE A 266 -19.59 -0.54 -22.73
C ILE A 266 -18.70 -0.44 -23.98
N THR A 267 -18.43 -1.55 -24.67
CA THR A 267 -17.57 -1.54 -25.87
C THR A 267 -18.24 -0.81 -27.05
N GLU A 268 -19.55 -1.03 -27.22
CA GLU A 268 -20.37 -0.44 -28.28
C GLU A 268 -20.51 1.08 -28.10
N LYS A 269 -20.85 1.55 -26.88
CA LYS A 269 -20.94 2.99 -26.55
C LYS A 269 -19.63 3.75 -26.61
N VAL A 270 -18.47 3.08 -26.51
CA VAL A 270 -17.16 3.71 -26.68
C VAL A 270 -16.76 3.77 -28.15
N SER A 271 -17.16 2.80 -28.97
CA SER A 271 -16.87 2.78 -30.41
C SER A 271 -17.62 3.88 -31.19
N ASP A 272 -18.90 4.10 -30.90
CA ASP A 272 -19.74 5.03 -31.67
C ASP A 272 -19.38 6.52 -31.49
N ASN A 273 -18.57 6.87 -30.48
CA ASN A 273 -18.28 8.26 -30.12
C ASN A 273 -16.93 8.79 -30.65
N THR A 274 -16.17 8.03 -31.45
CA THR A 274 -14.79 8.41 -31.84
C THR A 274 -14.55 8.52 -33.36
N SER A 275 -15.58 8.40 -34.21
CA SER A 275 -15.41 8.66 -35.65
C SER A 275 -16.66 9.21 -36.34
N GLU A 276 -16.74 10.54 -36.47
CA GLU A 276 -16.85 11.20 -37.79
C GLU A 276 -16.76 12.73 -37.68
N SER A 277 -15.68 13.29 -38.23
CA SER A 277 -15.54 14.71 -38.51
C SER A 277 -14.53 14.90 -39.64
N LEU A 278 -15.03 15.11 -40.86
CA LEU A 278 -14.56 16.11 -41.84
C LEU A 278 -15.18 15.92 -43.26
N TYR A 279 -16.15 16.77 -43.57
CA TYR A 279 -16.36 17.49 -44.85
C TYR A 279 -16.77 16.78 -46.18
N MET A 280 -17.96 17.19 -46.66
CA MET A 280 -18.37 17.59 -48.03
C MET A 280 -19.17 16.63 -48.96
N ASP A 281 -20.35 17.13 -49.35
CA ASP A 281 -21.38 16.66 -50.30
C ASP A 281 -21.05 16.96 -51.80
N PRO A 282 -21.95 16.68 -52.79
CA PRO A 282 -22.69 15.45 -53.15
C PRO A 282 -22.52 15.11 -54.66
N PRO A 283 -23.24 14.09 -55.24
CA PRO A 283 -24.46 14.47 -55.98
C PRO A 283 -25.63 13.46 -56.00
N ASN A 284 -26.81 14.05 -56.21
CA ASN A 284 -28.14 13.47 -56.42
C ASN A 284 -28.29 12.50 -57.62
N ILE A 285 -28.82 11.28 -57.39
CA ILE A 285 -29.67 10.54 -58.34
C ILE A 285 -30.79 9.85 -57.55
N GLY A 286 -32.04 10.24 -57.79
CA GLY A 286 -33.22 9.60 -57.18
C GLY A 286 -33.93 8.62 -58.10
N TYR A 287 -34.63 7.64 -57.50
CA TYR A 287 -35.76 6.94 -58.12
C TYR A 287 -36.87 6.72 -57.08
N GLN A 288 -38.05 7.27 -57.35
CA GLN A 288 -39.31 6.78 -56.78
C GLN A 288 -39.77 5.52 -57.53
N VAL A 289 -40.65 4.71 -56.91
CA VAL A 289 -41.96 4.25 -57.47
C VAL A 289 -42.70 3.34 -56.45
N SER A 290 -44.03 3.42 -56.45
CA SER A 290 -45.02 2.65 -55.65
C SER A 290 -45.91 1.77 -56.56
N TYR A 291 -46.88 0.93 -56.14
CA TYR A 291 -47.70 0.74 -54.93
C TYR A 291 -48.06 -0.76 -54.77
N GLY A 292 -48.72 -1.15 -53.66
CA GLY A 292 -49.52 -2.40 -53.67
C GLY A 292 -49.98 -2.96 -52.32
N THR A 293 -51.22 -2.65 -51.91
CA THR A 293 -51.98 -3.30 -50.84
C THR A 293 -52.71 -4.57 -51.33
N THR A 294 -52.93 -5.54 -50.45
CA THR A 294 -54.18 -6.33 -50.40
C THR A 294 -54.41 -6.86 -48.98
N GLU A 295 -55.68 -6.91 -48.56
CA GLU A 295 -56.15 -7.19 -47.21
C GLU A 295 -56.47 -8.67 -46.96
N ASP A 296 -56.57 -9.00 -45.67
CA ASP A 296 -57.39 -10.02 -44.98
C ASP A 296 -58.27 -11.02 -45.77
N PHE A 297 -58.20 -12.29 -45.36
CA PHE A 297 -59.37 -13.13 -45.01
C PHE A 297 -58.97 -14.23 -44.00
#